data_AF-A0A4P8JT10-F1
#
_entry.id   AF-A0A4P8JT10-F1
#
_cell.length_a   1.000
_cell.length_b   1.000
_cell.length_c   1.000
_cell.angle_alpha   90.00
_cell.angle_beta   90.00
_cell.angle_gamma   90.00
#
_symmetry.space_group_name_H-M   'P 1'
#
loop_
_entity.id
_entity.type
_entity.pdbx_description
1 polymer ?
#
loop_
_entity_poly.entity_id
_entity_poly.type
_entity_poly.pdbx_seq_one_letter_code
_entity_poly.pdbx_strand_id
1 'polypeptide(L)'
;MSFAGPNLVVTLADDHDVDQLNLIGPDGTTFEQSTVAQGATRVEIQIVFKTGGTYSAGEYELVAVSGETSESMSLELRPDIQIVDVEPEFDEDDGYSSGRLFVTVENVGTGPSWVYNIGFRNAPYRNAPEVIEGDGVADTTFERPEASEEFLSPGTEREFLKQRGVLVIDDNDDVSCESDTAELTVVVQTPHGDIEQPIRAELSGGYHIDDQGAIQHPCKDVQIELLDGGGDNA
;
A
#
# COMPACT_ATOMS: atom_id res chain seq x y z
N MET A 1 13.18 -0.45 19.74
CA MET A 1 11.91 -0.93 19.14
C MET A 1 12.05 -0.86 17.63
N SER A 2 11.39 -1.75 16.92
CA SER A 2 11.35 -1.79 15.45
C SER A 2 10.01 -2.37 14.99
N PHE A 3 9.78 -2.42 13.68
CA PHE A 3 8.61 -3.09 13.11
C PHE A 3 9.02 -4.32 12.30
N ALA A 4 8.16 -5.33 12.29
CA ALA A 4 8.30 -6.51 11.44
C ALA A 4 6.92 -6.91 10.91
N GLY A 5 6.62 -6.54 9.66
CA GLY A 5 5.30 -6.72 9.07
C GLY A 5 4.22 -6.02 9.91
N PRO A 6 3.19 -6.74 10.42
CA PRO A 6 2.14 -6.14 11.24
C PRO A 6 2.51 -5.91 12.71
N ASN A 7 3.73 -6.28 13.14
CA ASN A 7 4.10 -6.34 14.55
C ASN A 7 5.02 -5.18 14.98
N LEU A 8 4.74 -4.61 16.15
CA LEU A 8 5.70 -3.85 16.95
C LEU A 8 6.63 -4.82 17.68
N VAL A 9 7.93 -4.67 17.45
CA VAL A 9 8.97 -5.49 18.07
C VAL A 9 9.63 -4.71 19.20
N VAL A 10 9.49 -5.23 20.40
CA VAL A 10 10.09 -4.69 21.63
C VAL A 10 11.29 -5.54 22.00
N THR A 11 12.42 -4.87 22.22
CA THR A 11 13.65 -5.50 22.73
C THR A 11 13.82 -5.10 24.18
N LEU A 12 13.91 -6.10 25.05
CA LEU A 12 14.11 -5.94 26.48
C LEU A 12 15.60 -6.15 26.80
N ALA A 13 16.07 -5.53 27.87
CA ALA A 13 17.43 -5.75 28.37
C ALA A 13 17.61 -7.20 28.85
N ASP A 14 18.83 -7.74 28.79
CA ASP A 14 19.13 -9.04 29.40
C ASP A 14 18.81 -9.01 30.91
N ASP A 15 18.39 -10.17 31.45
CA ASP A 15 18.03 -10.34 32.87
C ASP A 15 16.97 -9.34 33.40
N HIS A 16 16.04 -8.90 32.54
CA HIS A 16 14.90 -8.09 32.96
C HIS A 16 13.90 -8.89 33.82
N ASP A 17 13.15 -8.19 34.69
CA ASP A 17 12.05 -8.76 35.48
C ASP A 17 10.66 -8.39 34.91
N VAL A 18 10.59 -7.85 33.68
CA VAL A 18 9.33 -7.53 32.99
C VAL A 18 8.49 -8.79 32.77
N ASP A 19 7.27 -8.77 33.27
CA ASP A 19 6.27 -9.85 33.15
C ASP A 19 5.27 -9.58 32.02
N GLN A 20 5.03 -8.30 31.71
CA GLN A 20 3.99 -7.87 30.79
C GLN A 20 4.32 -6.54 30.10
N LEU A 21 3.90 -6.43 28.84
CA LEU A 21 3.88 -5.20 28.07
C LEU A 21 2.43 -4.81 27.77
N ASN A 22 2.10 -3.54 28.01
CA ASN A 22 0.82 -2.93 27.67
C ASN A 22 1.07 -1.80 26.68
N LEU A 23 0.39 -1.84 25.54
CA LEU A 23 0.38 -0.75 24.57
C LEU A 23 -0.88 0.07 24.78
N ILE A 24 -0.74 1.29 25.27
CA ILE A 24 -1.84 2.21 25.57
C ILE A 24 -2.01 3.16 24.39
N GLY A 25 -3.25 3.26 23.90
CA GLY A 25 -3.62 4.10 22.77
C GLY A 25 -3.71 5.59 23.12
N PRO A 26 -3.83 6.46 22.10
CA PRO A 26 -3.93 7.91 22.29
C PRO A 26 -5.15 8.35 23.12
N ASP A 27 -6.18 7.50 23.21
CA ASP A 27 -7.38 7.73 24.02
C ASP A 27 -7.21 7.31 25.50
N GLY A 28 -6.03 6.79 25.87
CA GLY A 28 -5.69 6.30 27.20
C GLY A 28 -6.20 4.88 27.50
N THR A 29 -6.80 4.19 26.53
CA THR A 29 -7.25 2.80 26.69
C THR A 29 -6.14 1.82 26.30
N THR A 30 -6.12 0.63 26.89
CA THR A 30 -5.21 -0.44 26.44
C THR A 30 -5.62 -0.88 25.05
N PHE A 31 -4.74 -0.65 24.08
CA PHE A 31 -4.90 -1.14 22.72
C PHE A 31 -4.56 -2.62 22.63
N GLU A 32 -3.37 -3.00 23.10
CA GLU A 32 -2.90 -4.40 23.09
C GLU A 32 -2.08 -4.74 24.33
N GLN A 33 -2.00 -6.03 24.65
CA GLN A 33 -1.26 -6.54 25.80
C GLN A 33 -0.55 -7.84 25.45
N SER A 34 0.70 -7.97 25.90
CA SER A 34 1.51 -9.18 25.69
C SER A 34 2.21 -9.61 26.97
N THR A 35 2.12 -10.90 27.29
CA THR A 35 2.88 -11.51 28.40
C THR A 35 4.29 -11.81 27.94
N VAL A 36 5.27 -11.45 28.78
CA VAL A 36 6.68 -11.71 28.50
C VAL A 36 7.07 -13.06 29.07
N ALA A 37 7.54 -13.97 28.21
CA ALA A 37 8.05 -15.25 28.66
C ALA A 37 9.37 -15.07 29.42
N GLN A 38 9.60 -15.88 30.45
CA GLN A 38 10.82 -15.79 31.26
C GLN A 38 12.09 -15.91 30.39
N GLY A 39 12.97 -14.91 30.50
CA GLY A 39 14.22 -14.83 29.73
C GLY A 39 14.06 -14.40 28.27
N ALA A 40 12.86 -14.01 27.82
CA ALA A 40 12.63 -13.55 26.46
C ALA A 40 12.99 -12.07 26.30
N THR A 41 14.06 -11.79 25.56
CA THR A 41 14.50 -10.41 25.28
C THR A 41 13.84 -9.77 24.06
N ARG A 42 12.97 -10.52 23.37
CA ARG A 42 12.22 -10.05 22.20
C ARG A 42 10.75 -10.43 22.33
N VAL A 43 9.88 -9.43 22.23
CA VAL A 43 8.42 -9.59 22.26
C VAL A 43 7.84 -8.91 21.04
N GLU A 44 6.88 -9.58 20.39
CA GLU A 44 6.17 -9.04 19.24
C GLU A 44 4.71 -8.79 19.62
N ILE A 45 4.22 -7.59 19.32
CA ILE A 45 2.84 -7.14 19.57
C ILE A 45 2.24 -6.83 18.20
N GLN A 46 1.21 -7.58 17.78
CA GLN A 46 0.54 -7.31 16.52
C GLN A 46 -0.29 -6.02 16.64
N ILE A 47 -0.03 -5.04 15.78
CA ILE A 47 -0.74 -3.75 15.79
C ILE A 47 -1.50 -3.46 14.50
N VAL A 48 -1.21 -4.20 13.42
CA VAL A 48 -1.96 -4.12 12.15
C VAL A 48 -2.72 -5.42 11.91
N PHE A 49 -4.00 -5.29 11.58
CA PHE A 49 -4.88 -6.42 11.28
C PHE A 49 -5.49 -6.24 9.89
N LYS A 50 -5.47 -7.31 9.08
CA LYS A 50 -6.13 -7.30 7.75
C LYS A 50 -7.65 -7.43 7.83
N THR A 51 -8.18 -7.92 8.96
CA THR A 51 -9.61 -8.20 9.15
C THR A 51 -10.18 -7.38 10.31
N GLY A 52 -10.51 -6.11 10.05
CA GLY A 52 -11.19 -5.23 11.01
C GLY A 52 -10.32 -4.71 12.15
N GLY A 53 -10.35 -3.38 12.33
CA GLY A 53 -9.64 -2.65 13.40
C GLY A 53 -8.12 -2.58 13.20
N THR A 54 -7.62 -1.48 12.66
CA THR A 54 -6.19 -1.12 12.80
C THR A 54 -6.02 -0.18 13.98
N TYR A 55 -4.77 0.06 14.41
CA TYR A 55 -4.47 1.12 15.36
C TYR A 55 -4.89 2.50 14.82
N SER A 56 -5.23 3.44 15.70
CA SER A 56 -5.51 4.83 15.32
C SER A 56 -4.20 5.60 15.27
N ALA A 57 -3.97 6.43 14.26
CA ALA A 57 -2.75 7.24 14.21
C ALA A 57 -2.62 8.18 15.42
N GLY A 58 -1.43 8.25 16.03
CA GLY A 58 -1.17 9.14 17.16
C GLY A 58 -0.03 8.68 18.08
N GLU A 59 0.05 9.33 19.25
CA GLU A 59 1.01 9.00 20.31
C GLU A 59 0.51 7.83 21.16
N TYR A 60 1.32 6.78 21.26
CA TYR A 60 1.09 5.62 22.10
C TYR A 60 2.07 5.60 23.27
N GLU A 61 1.66 4.93 24.35
CA GLU A 61 2.53 4.66 25.50
C GLU A 61 2.71 3.16 25.67
N LEU A 62 3.95 2.68 25.53
CA LEU A 62 4.32 1.31 25.86
C LEU A 62 4.72 1.25 27.33
N VAL A 63 3.97 0.50 28.13
CA VAL A 63 4.18 0.33 29.56
C VAL A 63 4.69 -1.09 29.83
N ALA A 64 5.90 -1.19 30.38
CA ALA A 64 6.48 -2.44 30.85
C ALA A 64 6.18 -2.61 32.35
N VAL A 65 5.58 -3.74 32.73
CA VAL A 65 5.19 -4.05 34.10
C VAL A 65 6.08 -5.15 34.66
N SER A 66 6.64 -4.92 35.84
CA SER A 66 7.48 -5.87 36.59
C SER A 66 6.96 -5.94 38.04
N GLY A 67 6.18 -6.96 38.36
CA GLY A 67 5.48 -7.06 39.65
C GLY A 67 4.64 -5.83 40.00
N GLU A 68 5.07 -5.06 41.01
CA GLU A 68 4.39 -3.83 41.47
C GLU A 68 4.94 -2.54 40.83
N THR A 69 5.94 -2.65 39.96
CA THR A 69 6.60 -1.50 39.31
C THR A 69 6.27 -1.45 37.82
N SER A 70 6.33 -0.25 37.25
CA SER A 70 6.17 -0.05 35.81
C SER A 70 7.06 1.06 35.29
N GLU A 71 7.59 0.87 34.09
CA GLU A 71 8.25 1.90 33.30
C GLU A 71 7.48 2.11 32.01
N SER A 72 7.50 3.34 31.47
CA SER A 72 6.81 3.65 30.22
C SER A 72 7.69 4.41 29.25
N MET A 73 7.36 4.25 27.97
CA MET A 73 7.97 4.99 26.88
C MET A 73 6.93 5.38 25.83
N SER A 74 7.07 6.58 25.30
CA SER A 74 6.21 7.08 24.21
C SER A 74 6.72 6.60 22.85
N LEU A 75 5.78 6.35 21.95
CA LEU A 75 6.02 5.99 20.55
C LEU A 75 4.93 6.63 19.67
N GLU A 76 5.33 7.37 18.65
CA GLU A 76 4.39 7.82 17.61
C GLU A 76 4.11 6.66 16.64
N LEU A 77 2.83 6.37 16.42
CA LEU A 77 2.37 5.49 15.34
C LEU A 77 1.58 6.34 14.35
N ARG A 78 2.25 6.85 13.30
CA ARG A 78 1.61 7.61 12.23
C ARG A 78 2.14 7.13 10.87
N PRO A 79 1.37 6.34 10.11
CA PRO A 79 1.78 5.98 8.76
C PRO A 79 1.67 7.21 7.85
N ASP A 80 2.57 7.31 6.88
CA ASP A 80 2.57 8.33 5.84
C ASP A 80 2.95 7.62 4.55
N ILE A 81 1.94 7.27 3.76
CA ILE A 81 2.11 6.46 2.54
C ILE A 81 2.10 7.40 1.35
N GLN A 82 3.09 7.25 0.48
CA GLN A 82 3.25 8.07 -0.72
C GLN A 82 3.36 7.17 -1.94
N ILE A 83 2.76 7.59 -3.06
CA ILE A 83 2.99 6.97 -4.36
C ILE A 83 4.22 7.65 -4.94
N VAL A 84 5.34 6.92 -5.02
CA VAL A 84 6.63 7.47 -5.43
C VAL A 84 6.95 7.21 -6.90
N ASP A 85 6.32 6.18 -7.47
CA ASP A 85 6.47 5.88 -8.90
C ASP A 85 5.26 5.11 -9.45
N VAL A 86 5.02 5.28 -10.75
CA VAL A 86 4.03 4.50 -11.51
C VAL A 86 4.63 4.21 -12.88
N GLU A 87 4.82 2.92 -13.19
CA GLU A 87 5.46 2.48 -14.42
C GLU A 87 4.58 1.48 -15.17
N PRO A 88 4.60 1.48 -16.52
CA PRO A 88 3.93 0.43 -17.26
C PRO A 88 4.66 -0.89 -17.07
N GLU A 89 3.91 -1.98 -16.92
CA GLU A 89 4.53 -3.29 -17.05
C GLU A 89 4.91 -3.50 -18.51
N PHE A 90 6.22 -3.66 -18.74
CA PHE A 90 6.81 -3.89 -20.03
C PHE A 90 7.38 -5.31 -20.11
N ASP A 91 7.00 -6.04 -21.15
CA ASP A 91 7.58 -7.34 -21.46
C ASP A 91 8.85 -7.12 -22.30
N GLU A 92 10.02 -7.42 -21.75
CA GLU A 92 11.30 -7.25 -22.45
C GLU A 92 11.50 -8.27 -23.58
N ASP A 93 10.90 -9.46 -23.48
CA ASP A 93 11.05 -10.52 -24.47
C ASP A 93 10.22 -10.20 -25.72
N ASP A 94 9.00 -9.72 -25.52
CA ASP A 94 8.09 -9.38 -26.62
C ASP A 94 8.14 -7.89 -27.03
N GLY A 95 8.75 -7.03 -26.20
CA GLY A 95 9.07 -5.64 -26.50
C GLY A 95 7.87 -4.68 -26.51
N TYR A 96 6.91 -4.86 -25.61
CA TYR A 96 5.72 -4.01 -25.51
C TYR A 96 5.17 -3.90 -24.08
N SER A 97 4.32 -2.90 -23.82
CA SER A 97 3.55 -2.81 -22.58
C SER A 97 2.35 -3.76 -22.56
N SER A 98 2.12 -4.45 -21.44
CA SER A 98 0.92 -5.27 -21.23
C SER A 98 -0.35 -4.43 -20.98
N GLY A 99 -0.19 -3.11 -20.83
CA GLY A 99 -1.25 -2.19 -20.38
C GLY A 99 -1.52 -2.26 -18.88
N ARG A 100 -0.82 -3.11 -18.11
CA ARG A 100 -0.84 -3.11 -16.64
C ARG A 100 0.15 -2.07 -16.10
N LEU A 101 -0.06 -1.64 -14.86
CA LEU A 101 0.81 -0.64 -14.20
C LEU A 101 1.37 -1.20 -12.89
N PHE A 102 2.68 -1.07 -12.73
CA PHE A 102 3.34 -1.12 -11.43
C PHE A 102 3.09 0.19 -10.70
N VAL A 103 2.75 0.09 -9.42
CA VAL A 103 2.58 1.24 -8.53
C VAL A 103 3.52 1.05 -7.34
N THR A 104 4.50 1.93 -7.22
CA THR A 104 5.47 1.91 -6.13
C THR A 104 5.05 2.86 -5.04
N VAL A 105 4.95 2.34 -3.82
CA VAL A 105 4.57 3.11 -2.64
C VAL A 105 5.66 3.05 -1.58
N GLU A 106 5.85 4.16 -0.87
CA GLU A 106 6.78 4.29 0.24
C GLU A 106 6.02 4.66 1.51
N ASN A 107 6.40 4.08 2.66
CA ASN A 107 5.97 4.55 3.96
C ASN A 107 7.05 5.42 4.61
N VAL A 108 6.92 6.74 4.51
CA VAL A 108 7.84 7.71 5.13
C VAL A 108 7.46 8.07 6.57
N GLY A 109 6.36 7.49 7.08
CA GLY A 109 5.84 7.72 8.41
C GLY A 109 6.56 6.92 9.52
N THR A 110 6.02 7.02 10.72
CA THR A 110 6.54 6.35 11.93
C THR A 110 5.78 5.08 12.29
N GLY A 111 4.56 4.90 11.76
CA GLY A 111 3.71 3.73 11.99
C GLY A 111 3.63 2.81 10.78
N PRO A 112 3.46 1.48 10.96
CA PRO A 112 3.28 0.56 9.84
C PRO A 112 1.88 0.65 9.24
N SER A 113 1.72 0.28 7.97
CA SER A 113 0.42 0.16 7.32
C SER A 113 0.42 -1.03 6.36
N TRP A 114 -0.63 -1.17 5.56
CA TRP A 114 -0.66 -2.06 4.40
C TRP A 114 -1.62 -1.52 3.35
N VAL A 115 -1.39 -1.91 2.10
CA VAL A 115 -2.26 -1.56 0.98
C VAL A 115 -3.25 -2.70 0.78
N TYR A 116 -4.54 -2.41 0.92
CA TYR A 116 -5.59 -3.42 0.68
C TYR A 116 -6.19 -3.32 -0.72
N ASN A 117 -6.05 -2.17 -1.38
CA ASN A 117 -6.49 -1.99 -2.75
C ASN A 117 -5.67 -0.90 -3.47
N ILE A 118 -5.55 -1.05 -4.79
CA ILE A 118 -5.14 0.01 -5.70
C ILE A 118 -6.17 0.03 -6.82
N GLY A 119 -6.81 1.19 -7.02
CA GLY A 119 -7.77 1.42 -8.07
C GLY A 119 -7.38 2.61 -8.95
N PHE A 120 -8.03 2.73 -10.11
CA PHE A 120 -7.74 3.77 -11.09
C PHE A 120 -9.02 4.51 -11.47
N ARG A 121 -9.05 5.83 -11.28
CA ARG A 121 -10.16 6.68 -11.73
C ARG A 121 -9.84 7.25 -13.11
N ASN A 122 -10.87 7.39 -13.94
CA ASN A 122 -10.77 7.90 -15.31
C ASN A 122 -9.81 7.08 -16.21
N ALA A 123 -9.58 5.81 -15.88
CA ALA A 123 -8.84 4.93 -16.77
C ALA A 123 -9.63 4.75 -18.08
N PRO A 124 -8.95 4.73 -19.24
CA PRO A 124 -9.62 4.49 -20.52
C PRO A 124 -10.28 3.10 -20.53
N TYR A 125 -9.66 2.12 -19.88
CA TYR A 125 -10.21 0.78 -19.78
C TYR A 125 -11.33 0.68 -18.74
N ARG A 126 -12.56 0.39 -19.20
CA ARG A 126 -13.74 0.27 -18.32
C ARG A 126 -13.65 -0.79 -17.24
N ASN A 127 -12.83 -1.83 -17.42
CA ASN A 127 -12.65 -2.88 -16.41
C ASN A 127 -11.31 -2.76 -15.67
N ALA A 128 -10.68 -1.59 -15.71
CA ALA A 128 -9.52 -1.30 -14.90
C ALA A 128 -9.82 -1.57 -13.41
N PRO A 129 -8.81 -1.89 -12.58
CA PRO A 129 -8.98 -2.05 -11.15
C PRO A 129 -9.73 -0.87 -10.54
N GLU A 130 -10.84 -1.17 -9.86
CA GLU A 130 -11.77 -0.17 -9.36
C GLU A 130 -11.35 0.35 -7.97
N VAL A 131 -11.66 1.61 -7.70
CA VAL A 131 -11.58 2.18 -6.35
C VAL A 131 -12.79 1.69 -5.54
N ILE A 132 -12.57 1.24 -4.31
CA ILE A 132 -13.66 0.80 -3.44
C ILE A 132 -14.29 2.04 -2.81
N GLU A 133 -15.56 2.28 -3.15
CA GLU A 133 -16.35 3.39 -2.61
C GLU A 133 -17.59 2.86 -1.89
N GLY A 134 -17.89 3.40 -0.70
CA GLY A 134 -19.06 3.00 0.09
C GLY A 134 -19.08 1.51 0.44
N ASP A 135 -20.14 0.82 0.05
CA ASP A 135 -20.32 -0.63 0.21
C ASP A 135 -19.94 -1.43 -1.06
N GLY A 136 -19.21 -0.80 -1.98
CA GLY A 136 -18.71 -1.42 -3.20
C GLY A 136 -17.79 -2.60 -2.95
N VAL A 137 -17.69 -3.48 -3.95
CA VAL A 137 -16.79 -4.64 -3.93
C VAL A 137 -15.91 -4.56 -5.17
N ALA A 138 -14.59 -4.55 -4.97
CA ALA A 138 -13.59 -4.62 -6.03
C ALA A 138 -12.69 -5.85 -5.84
N ASP A 139 -11.97 -6.23 -6.89
CA ASP A 139 -10.93 -7.23 -6.79
C ASP A 139 -9.71 -6.63 -6.08
N THR A 140 -9.51 -7.03 -4.82
CA THR A 140 -8.40 -6.56 -3.98
C THR A 140 -7.11 -7.34 -4.22
N THR A 141 -7.13 -8.39 -5.04
CA THR A 141 -5.98 -9.28 -5.24
C THR A 141 -4.84 -8.57 -5.97
N PHE A 142 -3.62 -8.77 -5.47
CA PHE A 142 -2.39 -8.34 -6.12
C PHE A 142 -1.65 -9.54 -6.72
N GLU A 143 -1.06 -9.34 -7.90
CA GLU A 143 -0.09 -10.27 -8.49
C GLU A 143 1.30 -10.07 -7.86
N ARG A 144 1.61 -8.82 -7.49
CA ARG A 144 2.77 -8.45 -6.67
C ARG A 144 2.39 -7.37 -5.66
N PRO A 145 3.00 -7.37 -4.47
CA PRO A 145 3.99 -8.34 -3.98
C PRO A 145 3.32 -9.64 -3.52
N GLU A 146 4.09 -10.60 -3.00
CA GLU A 146 3.50 -11.75 -2.31
C GLU A 146 2.68 -11.30 -1.09
N ALA A 147 1.64 -12.05 -0.72
CA ALA A 147 0.70 -11.64 0.34
C ALA A 147 1.35 -11.37 1.72
N SER A 148 2.50 -11.99 2.00
CA SER A 148 3.31 -11.76 3.22
C SER A 148 4.07 -10.43 3.22
N GLU A 149 4.17 -9.78 2.07
CA GLU A 149 4.99 -8.60 1.82
C GLU A 149 4.18 -7.32 1.57
N GLU A 150 2.84 -7.40 1.63
CA GLU A 150 1.92 -6.28 1.47
C GLU A 150 1.99 -5.24 2.63
N PHE A 151 2.64 -5.60 3.74
CA PHE A 151 2.83 -4.70 4.87
C PHE A 151 3.95 -3.70 4.60
N LEU A 152 3.68 -2.44 4.91
CA LEU A 152 4.60 -1.32 4.78
C LEU A 152 5.05 -0.87 6.16
N SER A 153 6.20 -1.38 6.59
CA SER A 153 6.88 -0.84 7.78
C SER A 153 7.45 0.55 7.47
N PRO A 154 7.70 1.40 8.48
CA PRO A 154 8.42 2.66 8.29
C PRO A 154 9.71 2.51 7.48
N GLY A 155 9.92 3.40 6.50
CA GLY A 155 11.06 3.42 5.60
C GLY A 155 11.09 2.28 4.57
N THR A 156 9.96 1.59 4.35
CA THR A 156 9.85 0.54 3.33
C THR A 156 9.20 1.09 2.08
N GLU A 157 9.82 0.78 0.94
CA GLU A 157 9.28 0.96 -0.41
C GLU A 157 8.79 -0.40 -0.95
N ARG A 158 7.70 -0.40 -1.72
CA ARG A 158 7.13 -1.62 -2.28
C ARG A 158 6.39 -1.36 -3.59
N GLU A 159 6.65 -2.23 -4.56
CA GLU A 159 5.93 -2.29 -5.83
C GLU A 159 4.68 -3.17 -5.74
N PHE A 160 3.58 -2.68 -6.29
CA PHE A 160 2.30 -3.38 -6.40
C PHE A 160 1.86 -3.53 -7.87
N LEU A 161 1.29 -4.68 -8.20
CA LEU A 161 0.73 -4.98 -9.52
C LEU A 161 -0.63 -5.66 -9.38
N LYS A 162 -1.64 -5.14 -10.08
CA LYS A 162 -2.95 -5.79 -10.22
C LYS A 162 -2.95 -6.73 -11.42
N GLN A 163 -3.76 -7.78 -11.37
CA GLN A 163 -3.88 -8.73 -12.47
C GLN A 163 -4.49 -8.09 -13.74
N ARG A 164 -5.44 -7.16 -13.58
CA ARG A 164 -6.13 -6.51 -14.70
C ARG A 164 -5.33 -5.33 -15.25
N GLY A 165 -5.41 -5.14 -16.57
CA GLY A 165 -4.89 -3.97 -17.28
C GLY A 165 -5.58 -2.67 -16.87
N VAL A 166 -4.91 -1.55 -17.14
CA VAL A 166 -5.37 -0.18 -16.90
C VAL A 166 -5.41 0.60 -18.21
N LEU A 167 -4.35 0.48 -19.02
CA LEU A 167 -4.15 1.16 -20.29
C LEU A 167 -4.35 0.20 -21.45
N VAL A 168 -5.55 -0.39 -21.50
CA VAL A 168 -6.02 -1.25 -22.60
C VAL A 168 -7.08 -0.47 -23.36
N ILE A 169 -6.83 -0.23 -24.65
CA ILE A 169 -7.54 0.76 -25.46
C ILE A 169 -8.43 0.07 -26.49
N ASP A 170 -9.70 0.49 -26.55
CA ASP A 170 -10.69 0.15 -27.58
C ASP A 170 -10.69 1.22 -28.69
N ASP A 171 -11.03 0.82 -29.93
CA ASP A 171 -11.24 1.77 -31.04
C ASP A 171 -12.35 2.82 -30.76
N ASN A 172 -13.22 2.57 -29.79
CA ASN A 172 -14.30 3.48 -29.37
C ASN A 172 -13.94 4.34 -28.15
N ASP A 173 -12.75 4.19 -27.57
CA ASP A 173 -12.31 5.06 -26.49
C ASP A 173 -11.92 6.44 -27.03
N ASP A 174 -11.90 7.45 -26.13
CA ASP A 174 -11.56 8.83 -26.49
C ASP A 174 -10.05 9.03 -26.73
N VAL A 175 -9.24 7.97 -26.55
CA VAL A 175 -7.79 7.96 -26.71
C VAL A 175 -7.36 6.81 -27.62
N SER A 176 -6.22 6.95 -28.29
CA SER A 176 -5.64 5.94 -29.18
C SER A 176 -4.16 5.70 -28.89
N CYS A 177 -3.58 4.65 -29.49
CA CYS A 177 -2.14 4.38 -29.42
C CYS A 177 -1.32 5.15 -30.49
N GLU A 178 -1.89 6.21 -31.08
CA GLU A 178 -1.28 7.01 -32.15
C GLU A 178 -0.72 8.36 -31.62
N SER A 179 -0.10 8.33 -30.43
CA SER A 179 0.45 9.51 -29.72
C SER A 179 -0.58 10.37 -29.01
N ASP A 180 -1.64 9.75 -28.46
CA ASP A 180 -2.57 10.43 -27.57
C ASP A 180 -2.09 10.40 -26.11
N THR A 181 -2.85 11.09 -25.26
CA THR A 181 -2.57 11.20 -23.83
C THR A 181 -3.81 10.87 -23.03
N ALA A 182 -3.67 10.05 -21.99
CA ALA A 182 -4.70 9.77 -21.01
C ALA A 182 -4.31 10.34 -19.64
N GLU A 183 -5.21 11.08 -19.00
CA GLU A 183 -5.04 11.54 -17.62
C GLU A 183 -5.95 10.73 -16.70
N LEU A 184 -5.36 10.13 -15.68
CA LEU A 184 -6.05 9.26 -14.73
C LEU A 184 -5.51 9.47 -13.31
N THR A 185 -6.19 8.90 -12.31
CA THR A 185 -5.77 9.01 -10.92
C THR A 185 -5.59 7.62 -10.32
N VAL A 186 -4.39 7.36 -9.82
CA VAL A 186 -4.09 6.17 -9.00
C VAL A 186 -4.59 6.43 -7.60
N VAL A 187 -5.35 5.49 -7.04
CA VAL A 187 -5.85 5.57 -5.67
C VAL A 187 -5.37 4.36 -4.90
N VAL A 188 -4.44 4.58 -3.96
CA VAL A 188 -3.95 3.57 -3.03
C VAL A 188 -4.79 3.63 -1.77
N GLN A 189 -5.44 2.52 -1.40
CA GLN A 189 -6.33 2.48 -0.25
C GLN A 189 -5.71 1.68 0.89
N THR A 190 -5.67 2.31 2.06
CA THR A 190 -5.07 1.75 3.29
C THR A 190 -6.04 1.88 4.46
N PRO A 191 -5.86 1.11 5.55
CA PRO A 191 -6.69 1.28 6.75
C PRO A 191 -6.62 2.67 7.38
N HIS A 192 -5.62 3.47 7.03
CA HIS A 192 -5.35 4.79 7.60
C HIS A 192 -5.73 5.95 6.67
N GLY A 193 -6.32 5.66 5.51
CA GLY A 193 -6.71 6.67 4.53
C GLY A 193 -6.39 6.24 3.10
N ASP A 194 -6.99 6.97 2.16
CA ASP A 194 -6.78 6.82 0.72
C ASP A 194 -5.78 7.88 0.24
N ILE A 195 -4.87 7.45 -0.63
CA ILE A 195 -3.82 8.28 -1.21
C ILE A 195 -4.11 8.38 -2.70
N GLU A 196 -4.20 9.59 -3.22
CA GLU A 196 -4.52 9.86 -4.62
C GLU A 196 -3.31 10.48 -5.31
N GLN A 197 -2.95 9.95 -6.46
CA GLN A 197 -1.88 10.48 -7.30
C GLN A 197 -2.38 10.61 -8.75
N PRO A 198 -2.58 11.85 -9.25
CA PRO A 198 -2.88 12.06 -10.65
C PRO A 198 -1.65 11.70 -11.49
N ILE A 199 -1.87 11.05 -12.63
CA ILE A 199 -0.83 10.66 -13.57
C ILE A 199 -1.27 10.99 -15.00
N ARG A 200 -0.28 11.15 -15.87
CA ARG A 200 -0.47 11.28 -17.31
C ARG A 200 0.23 10.12 -18.01
N ALA A 201 -0.49 9.44 -18.89
CA ALA A 201 0.04 8.39 -19.74
C ALA A 201 0.13 8.90 -21.19
N GLU A 202 1.32 8.88 -21.77
CA GLU A 202 1.53 9.06 -23.21
C GLU A 202 1.47 7.71 -23.91
N LEU A 203 0.58 7.58 -24.89
CA LEU A 203 0.21 6.33 -25.55
C LEU A 203 0.66 6.35 -27.00
N SER A 204 1.62 5.51 -27.37
CA SER A 204 2.23 5.54 -28.72
C SER A 204 2.66 4.15 -29.22
N GLY A 205 3.30 4.10 -30.40
CA GLY A 205 3.81 2.87 -31.00
C GLY A 205 2.75 2.01 -31.70
N GLY A 206 1.48 2.44 -31.68
CA GLY A 206 0.33 1.69 -32.19
C GLY A 206 -0.10 0.57 -31.24
N TYR A 207 -1.19 -0.10 -31.61
CA TYR A 207 -1.76 -1.19 -30.81
C TYR A 207 -0.90 -2.45 -30.87
N HIS A 208 -0.80 -3.13 -29.73
CA HIS A 208 -0.27 -4.48 -29.63
C HIS A 208 -1.41 -5.51 -29.67
N ILE A 209 -1.42 -6.35 -30.69
CA ILE A 209 -2.48 -7.32 -30.96
C ILE A 209 -1.91 -8.72 -30.75
N ASP A 210 -2.13 -9.28 -29.56
CA ASP A 210 -1.83 -10.66 -29.20
C ASP A 210 -2.94 -11.63 -29.62
N ASP A 211 -4.21 -11.20 -29.50
CA ASP A 211 -5.40 -11.89 -29.98
C ASP A 211 -6.14 -11.04 -31.02
N GLN A 212 -6.18 -11.48 -32.28
CA GLN A 212 -6.92 -10.80 -33.36
C GLN A 212 -8.44 -10.76 -33.15
N GLY A 213 -8.97 -11.57 -32.22
CA GLY A 213 -10.38 -11.55 -31.82
C GLY A 213 -10.69 -10.59 -30.67
N ALA A 214 -9.67 -10.05 -29.99
CA ALA A 214 -9.87 -9.05 -28.96
C ALA A 214 -10.26 -7.70 -29.59
N ILE A 215 -11.09 -6.95 -28.88
CA ILE A 215 -11.57 -5.63 -29.32
C ILE A 215 -10.68 -4.51 -28.72
N GLN A 216 -9.89 -4.85 -27.71
CA GLN A 216 -9.14 -3.91 -26.90
C GLN A 216 -7.71 -4.39 -26.77
N HIS A 217 -6.78 -3.45 -26.90
CA HIS A 217 -5.37 -3.75 -27.04
C HIS A 217 -4.53 -2.76 -26.25
N PRO A 218 -3.46 -3.19 -25.58
CA PRO A 218 -2.51 -2.26 -25.01
C PRO A 218 -1.73 -1.54 -26.12
N CYS A 219 -1.19 -0.38 -25.79
CA CYS A 219 -0.25 0.32 -26.66
C CYS A 219 1.14 -0.28 -26.53
N LYS A 220 1.92 -0.30 -27.62
CA LYS A 220 3.29 -0.82 -27.57
C LYS A 220 4.18 0.01 -26.66
N ASP A 221 4.08 1.33 -26.80
CA ASP A 221 4.89 2.29 -26.06
C ASP A 221 3.99 3.10 -25.13
N VAL A 222 4.28 3.03 -23.83
CA VAL A 222 3.60 3.79 -22.79
C VAL A 222 4.65 4.51 -21.96
N GLN A 223 4.46 5.80 -21.72
CA GLN A 223 5.27 6.57 -20.77
C GLN A 223 4.35 7.20 -19.74
N ILE A 224 4.72 7.13 -18.46
CA ILE A 224 3.92 7.65 -17.36
C ILE A 224 4.66 8.81 -16.70
N GLU A 225 3.92 9.87 -16.41
CA GLU A 225 4.36 11.03 -15.64
C GLU A 225 3.46 11.19 -14.42
N LEU A 226 4.04 11.31 -13.22
CA LEU A 226 3.31 11.74 -12.02
C LEU A 226 3.02 13.24 -12.12
N LEU A 227 1.76 13.63 -11.93
CA LEU A 227 1.36 15.03 -11.98
C LEU A 227 1.35 15.66 -10.58
N ASP A 228 1.72 16.94 -10.51
CA ASP A 228 1.61 17.71 -9.27
C ASP A 228 0.14 17.81 -8.82
N GLY A 229 -0.15 17.37 -7.60
CA GLY A 229 -1.51 17.40 -7.03
C GLY A 229 -1.88 16.20 -6.14
N GLY A 230 -1.00 15.19 -6.03
CA GLY A 230 -1.23 13.99 -5.21
C GLY A 230 -0.77 14.09 -3.75
N GLY A 231 -0.96 15.25 -3.11
CA GLY A 231 -0.48 15.52 -1.76
C GLY A 231 -1.57 16.06 -0.84
N ASP A 232 -1.76 15.34 0.28
CA ASP A 232 -2.52 15.68 1.49
C ASP A 232 -4.04 15.84 1.37
N ASN A 233 -4.77 14.75 1.59
CA ASN A 233 -6.09 14.84 2.22
C ASN A 233 -6.10 14.07 3.55
N ALA A 234 -5.85 14.86 4.62
CA ALA A 234 -6.38 14.82 5.99
C ALA A 234 -6.34 13.51 6.81
#